data_AF-A0A421CLT9-F1
#
_entry.id   AF-A0A421CLT9-F1
#
_cell.length_a   1.000
_cell.length_b   1.000
_cell.length_c   1.000
_cell.angle_alpha   90.00
_cell.angle_beta   90.00
_cell.angle_gamma   90.00
#
_symmetry.space_group_name_H-M   'P 1'
#
loop_
_entity.id
_entity.type
_entity.pdbx_description
1 polymer ?
#
loop_
_entity_poly.entity_id
_entity_poly.type
_entity_poly.pdbx_seq_one_letter_code
_entity_poly.pdbx_strand_id
1 'polypeptide(L)'
;MSLIKPKRRRGPKLLWLILVIVLVVVAGAGYVYFIVNGVNSSDEMKAEYVDYLFYWQSADYPLYYYVRTTTVGRTSLVIFPIFATIQNSKEVLDPQLGADAVEAVQSWLGTSGDFSYFVNFTPDLIDALSSKLGVNASNPVELIDAMALRGFKLFDYWKINDFVQTVKEYDSASILTSEGIAVLLRRLGNSSRMTYKLETLTEFPMKISVGVGGETVSRMYLKPDSLETVKKALAD
;
A
#
# COMPACT_ATOMS: atom_id res chain seq x y z
N MET A 1 2.18 52.50 59.96
CA MET A 1 1.12 51.49 59.82
C MET A 1 1.25 50.82 58.47
N SER A 2 1.73 49.58 58.39
CA SER A 2 1.82 48.84 57.12
C SER A 2 0.51 48.09 56.86
N LEU A 3 -0.10 48.36 55.70
CA LEU A 3 -1.29 47.67 55.22
C LEU A 3 -0.85 46.36 54.56
N ILE A 4 -0.94 45.26 55.30
CA ILE A 4 -0.79 43.91 54.75
C ILE A 4 -1.98 43.66 53.83
N LYS A 5 -1.77 43.76 52.51
CA LYS A 5 -2.78 43.35 51.52
C LYS A 5 -3.08 41.85 51.69
N PRO A 6 -4.33 41.42 51.87
CA PRO A 6 -4.64 40.00 51.98
C PRO A 6 -4.30 39.29 50.66
N LYS A 7 -3.43 38.29 50.75
CA LYS A 7 -3.03 37.42 49.63
C LYS A 7 -4.29 36.69 49.12
N ARG A 8 -4.82 37.12 47.98
CA ARG A 8 -6.01 36.56 47.31
C ARG A 8 -5.80 35.04 47.14
N ARG A 9 -6.38 34.21 48.02
CA ARG A 9 -6.35 32.74 47.89
C ARG A 9 -6.98 32.41 46.53
N ARG A 10 -6.18 31.95 45.57
CA ARG A 10 -6.68 31.40 44.30
C ARG A 10 -7.65 30.28 44.68
N GLY A 11 -8.95 30.51 44.47
CA GLY A 11 -10.00 29.59 44.91
C GLY A 11 -9.95 28.24 44.18
N PRO A 12 -10.72 27.25 44.67
CA PRO A 12 -10.75 25.88 44.13
C PRO A 12 -11.13 25.80 42.65
N LYS A 13 -11.72 26.86 42.07
CA LYS A 13 -12.04 26.95 40.63
C LYS A 13 -10.83 26.79 39.72
N LEU A 14 -9.65 27.27 40.14
CA LEU A 14 -8.43 27.15 39.32
C LEU A 14 -7.84 25.74 39.39
N LEU A 15 -7.96 25.06 40.55
CA LEU A 15 -7.62 23.64 40.70
C LEU A 15 -8.59 22.75 39.91
N TRP A 16 -9.89 23.04 39.94
CA TRP A 16 -10.89 22.35 39.13
C TRP A 16 -10.68 22.53 37.63
N LEU A 17 -10.32 23.74 37.18
CA LEU A 17 -10.00 24.00 35.78
C LEU A 17 -8.77 23.18 35.33
N ILE A 18 -7.71 23.17 36.13
CA ILE A 18 -6.53 22.34 35.86
C ILE A 18 -6.91 20.86 35.82
N LEU A 19 -7.72 20.40 36.78
CA LEU A 19 -8.15 18.99 36.85
C LEU A 19 -8.98 18.58 35.63
N VAL A 20 -9.91 19.43 35.17
CA VAL A 20 -10.68 19.20 33.94
C VAL A 20 -9.77 19.13 32.72
N ILE A 21 -8.81 20.06 32.59
CA ILE A 21 -7.84 20.04 31.49
C ILE A 21 -7.02 18.75 31.51
N VAL A 22 -6.50 18.35 32.68
CA VAL A 22 -5.75 17.10 32.82
C VAL A 22 -6.62 15.90 32.45
N LEU A 23 -7.87 15.87 32.89
CA LEU A 23 -8.79 14.77 32.59
C LEU A 23 -9.09 14.67 31.08
N VAL A 24 -9.29 15.81 30.40
CA VAL A 24 -9.45 15.86 28.93
C VAL A 24 -8.19 15.37 28.22
N VAL A 25 -7.01 15.77 28.68
CA VAL A 25 -5.73 15.32 28.09
C VAL A 25 -5.53 13.83 28.30
N VAL A 26 -5.81 13.29 29.49
CA VAL A 26 -5.69 11.86 29.79
C VAL A 26 -6.69 11.04 28.98
N ALA A 27 -7.94 11.51 28.88
CA ALA A 27 -8.96 10.85 28.05
C ALA A 27 -8.57 10.86 26.57
N GLY A 28 -8.06 12.00 26.07
CA GLY A 28 -7.55 12.12 24.71
C GLY A 28 -6.36 11.19 24.44
N ALA A 29 -5.37 11.16 25.33
CA ALA A 29 -4.22 10.26 25.23
C ALA A 29 -4.64 8.78 25.28
N GLY A 30 -5.59 8.42 26.14
CA GLY A 30 -6.15 7.07 26.21
C GLY A 30 -6.85 6.65 24.92
N TYR A 31 -7.61 7.55 24.30
CA TYR A 31 -8.25 7.31 23.00
C TYR A 31 -7.22 7.11 21.87
N VAL A 32 -6.21 7.98 21.80
CA VAL A 32 -5.11 7.85 20.83
C VAL A 32 -4.42 6.49 21.01
N TYR A 33 -4.09 6.13 22.25
CA TYR A 33 -3.46 4.86 22.57
C TYR A 33 -4.31 3.68 22.09
N PHE A 34 -5.62 3.70 22.29
CA PHE A 34 -6.49 2.60 21.90
C PHE A 34 -6.52 2.38 20.38
N ILE A 35 -6.62 3.45 19.58
CA ILE A 35 -6.62 3.35 18.11
C ILE A 35 -5.26 2.84 17.61
N VAL A 36 -4.17 3.44 18.09
CA VAL A 36 -2.82 3.05 17.67
C VAL A 36 -2.55 1.60 18.06
N ASN A 37 -2.95 1.19 19.27
CA ASN A 37 -2.77 -0.17 19.73
C ASN A 37 -3.61 -1.17 18.92
N GLY A 38 -4.86 -0.83 18.58
CA GLY A 38 -5.71 -1.67 17.73
C GLY A 38 -5.01 -2.03 16.41
N VAL A 39 -4.59 -1.02 15.66
CA VAL A 39 -3.87 -1.20 14.38
C VAL A 39 -2.54 -1.92 14.57
N ASN A 40 -1.77 -1.57 15.60
CA ASN A 40 -0.45 -2.20 15.84
C ASN A 40 -0.56 -3.66 16.30
N SER A 41 -1.72 -4.06 16.83
CA SER A 41 -1.99 -5.40 17.33
C SER A 41 -2.67 -6.31 16.32
N SER A 42 -3.01 -5.81 15.13
CA SER A 42 -3.69 -6.59 14.08
C SER A 42 -2.79 -7.71 13.53
N ASP A 43 -3.42 -8.69 12.90
CA ASP A 43 -2.72 -9.84 12.33
C ASP A 43 -1.89 -9.42 11.11
N GLU A 44 -2.40 -8.50 10.28
CA GLU A 44 -1.67 -7.91 9.15
C GLU A 44 -0.39 -7.20 9.61
N MET A 45 -0.45 -6.51 10.74
CA MET A 45 0.70 -5.76 11.24
C MET A 45 1.80 -6.68 11.77
N LYS A 46 1.42 -7.86 12.28
CA LYS A 46 2.33 -8.91 12.76
C LYS A 46 2.78 -9.88 11.66
N ALA A 47 2.03 -9.98 10.56
CA ALA A 47 2.34 -10.84 9.43
C ALA A 47 3.76 -10.62 8.92
N GLU A 48 4.46 -11.67 8.52
CA GLU A 48 5.83 -11.53 8.03
C GLU A 48 5.83 -10.84 6.67
N TYR A 49 4.97 -11.29 5.77
CA TYR A 49 4.86 -10.79 4.40
C TYR A 49 3.46 -10.25 4.12
N VAL A 50 3.41 -9.01 3.64
CA VAL A 50 2.17 -8.43 3.10
C VAL A 50 2.45 -7.92 1.71
N ASP A 51 1.68 -8.45 0.77
CA ASP A 51 1.85 -8.26 -0.66
C ASP A 51 0.74 -7.37 -1.22
N TYR A 52 1.08 -6.51 -2.17
CA TYR A 52 0.15 -5.63 -2.84
C TYR A 52 0.40 -5.69 -4.34
N LEU A 53 -0.64 -5.86 -5.13
CA LEU A 53 -0.58 -5.75 -6.57
C LEU A 53 -1.45 -4.59 -7.02
N PHE A 54 -0.81 -3.56 -7.57
CA PHE A 54 -1.50 -2.40 -8.12
C PHE A 54 -1.50 -2.47 -9.63
N TYR A 55 -2.68 -2.48 -10.26
CA TYR A 55 -2.82 -2.38 -11.70
C TYR A 55 -3.05 -0.92 -12.10
N TRP A 56 -2.13 -0.33 -12.86
CA TRP A 56 -2.22 1.05 -13.33
C TRP A 56 -3.01 1.17 -14.62
N GLN A 57 -4.19 1.78 -14.53
CA GLN A 57 -5.13 2.00 -15.62
C GLN A 57 -4.81 3.31 -16.36
N SER A 58 -3.62 3.39 -16.96
CA SER A 58 -3.27 4.49 -17.87
C SER A 58 -3.55 4.12 -19.32
N ALA A 59 -4.01 5.10 -20.10
CA ALA A 59 -4.24 4.95 -21.53
C ALA A 59 -2.94 4.71 -22.31
N ASP A 60 -1.81 5.25 -21.83
CA ASP A 60 -0.54 5.24 -22.57
C ASP A 60 0.32 4.02 -22.22
N TYR A 61 0.44 3.71 -20.92
CA TYR A 61 1.35 2.66 -20.43
C TYR A 61 0.76 1.92 -19.22
N PRO A 62 -0.19 1.00 -19.43
CA PRO A 62 -0.73 0.17 -18.36
C PRO A 62 0.31 -0.83 -17.85
N LEU A 63 0.49 -0.90 -16.54
CA LEU A 63 1.52 -1.69 -15.88
C LEU A 63 0.98 -2.27 -14.57
N TYR A 64 1.57 -3.37 -14.12
CA TYR A 64 1.33 -3.93 -12.79
C TYR A 64 2.53 -3.65 -11.88
N TYR A 65 2.25 -3.27 -10.64
CA TYR A 65 3.22 -2.95 -9.61
C TYR A 65 2.99 -3.88 -8.43
N TYR A 66 3.85 -4.88 -8.29
CA TYR A 66 3.85 -5.79 -7.16
C TYR A 66 4.76 -5.26 -6.05
N VAL A 67 4.19 -4.89 -4.92
CA VAL A 67 4.91 -4.42 -3.74
C VAL A 67 4.87 -5.51 -2.68
N ARG A 68 6.03 -6.08 -2.35
CA ARG A 68 6.19 -7.03 -1.24
C ARG A 68 6.81 -6.30 -0.06
N THR A 69 6.12 -6.30 1.07
CA THR A 69 6.59 -5.68 2.31
C THR A 69 6.91 -6.74 3.35
N THR A 70 7.94 -6.50 4.16
CA THR A 70 8.40 -7.45 5.19
C THR A 70 8.55 -6.75 6.55
N THR A 71 8.55 -7.51 7.65
CA THR A 71 8.76 -6.95 9.00
C THR A 71 10.23 -6.63 9.32
N VAL A 72 11.17 -7.40 8.76
CA VAL A 72 12.60 -7.33 9.13
C VAL A 72 13.51 -6.97 7.94
N GLY A 73 12.94 -6.76 6.75
CA GLY A 73 13.70 -6.61 5.51
C GLY A 73 13.36 -5.37 4.71
N ARG A 74 13.68 -5.45 3.43
CA ARG A 74 13.45 -4.39 2.44
C ARG A 74 12.04 -4.52 1.88
N THR A 75 11.46 -3.39 1.47
CA THR A 75 10.26 -3.42 0.63
C THR A 75 10.69 -3.52 -0.83
N SER A 76 10.19 -4.53 -1.53
CA SER A 76 10.53 -4.79 -2.93
C SER A 76 9.37 -4.39 -3.83
N LEU A 77 9.65 -3.58 -4.85
CA LEU A 77 8.71 -3.22 -5.90
C LEU A 77 9.12 -3.92 -7.20
N VAL A 78 8.26 -4.75 -7.76
CA VAL A 78 8.47 -5.43 -9.05
C VAL A 78 7.45 -4.91 -10.04
N ILE A 79 7.93 -4.42 -11.18
CA ILE A 79 7.11 -3.85 -12.25
C ILE A 79 6.97 -4.89 -13.36
N PHE A 80 5.72 -5.22 -13.66
CA PHE A 80 5.34 -6.12 -14.75
C PHE A 80 4.63 -5.34 -15.85
N PRO A 81 4.91 -5.64 -17.13
CA PRO A 81 4.10 -5.14 -18.23
C PRO A 81 2.73 -5.83 -18.27
N ILE A 82 1.75 -5.16 -18.87
CA ILE A 82 0.48 -5.80 -19.24
C ILE A 82 0.72 -6.99 -20.19
N PHE A 83 -0.14 -8.00 -20.10
CA PHE A 83 -0.02 -9.26 -20.83
C PHE A 83 1.26 -10.04 -20.54
N ALA A 84 1.98 -9.70 -19.46
CA ALA A 84 3.13 -10.48 -19.02
C ALA A 84 2.74 -11.93 -18.78
N THR A 85 3.60 -12.86 -19.19
CA THR A 85 3.43 -14.29 -18.95
C THR A 85 4.81 -14.97 -18.95
N ILE A 86 4.90 -16.13 -18.33
CA ILE A 86 6.09 -16.98 -18.38
C ILE A 86 5.90 -18.14 -19.36
N GLN A 87 7.00 -18.74 -19.79
CA GLN A 87 6.91 -19.95 -20.62
C GLN A 87 6.14 -21.05 -19.90
N ASN A 88 5.28 -21.76 -20.63
CA ASN A 88 4.41 -22.83 -20.13
C ASN A 88 3.33 -22.38 -19.12
N SER A 89 3.15 -21.09 -18.87
CA SER A 89 2.01 -20.58 -18.10
C SER A 89 0.76 -20.45 -18.96
N LYS A 90 -0.38 -20.88 -18.42
CA LYS A 90 -1.69 -20.56 -18.98
C LYS A 90 -2.09 -19.14 -18.63
N GLU A 91 -1.71 -18.69 -17.43
CA GLU A 91 -1.98 -17.35 -16.92
C GLU A 91 -1.21 -16.27 -17.66
N VAL A 92 -1.88 -15.12 -17.82
CA VAL A 92 -1.39 -13.90 -18.46
C VAL A 92 -1.90 -12.73 -17.61
N LEU A 93 -1.08 -11.70 -17.40
CA LEU A 93 -1.51 -10.47 -16.71
C LEU A 93 -2.40 -9.60 -17.61
N ASP A 94 -3.56 -10.14 -17.94
CA ASP A 94 -4.65 -9.42 -18.57
C ASP A 94 -5.41 -8.64 -17.47
N PRO A 95 -5.80 -7.37 -17.70
CA PRO A 95 -6.65 -6.61 -16.79
C PRO A 95 -7.92 -7.33 -16.34
N GLN A 96 -8.46 -8.23 -17.17
CA GLN A 96 -9.63 -9.05 -16.85
C GLN A 96 -9.39 -10.04 -15.71
N LEU A 97 -8.13 -10.41 -15.44
CA LEU A 97 -7.76 -11.34 -14.36
C LEU A 97 -8.03 -10.73 -12.98
N GLY A 98 -8.00 -9.40 -12.86
CA GLY A 98 -8.31 -8.70 -11.61
C GLY A 98 -7.49 -9.21 -10.42
N ALA A 99 -8.17 -9.58 -9.34
CA ALA A 99 -7.53 -10.04 -8.11
C ALA A 99 -6.76 -11.37 -8.26
N ASP A 100 -7.17 -12.24 -9.20
CA ASP A 100 -6.51 -13.53 -9.43
C ASP A 100 -5.08 -13.34 -9.99
N ALA A 101 -4.76 -12.15 -10.50
CA ALA A 101 -3.41 -11.78 -10.93
C ALA A 101 -2.37 -11.83 -9.80
N VAL A 102 -2.80 -11.67 -8.55
CA VAL A 102 -1.94 -11.76 -7.37
C VAL A 102 -1.31 -13.15 -7.27
N GLU A 103 -2.12 -14.20 -7.40
CA GLU A 103 -1.66 -15.59 -7.29
C GLU A 103 -0.73 -15.96 -8.44
N ALA A 104 -1.04 -15.49 -9.65
CA ALA A 104 -0.16 -15.68 -10.81
C ALA A 104 1.22 -15.04 -10.59
N VAL A 105 1.27 -13.77 -10.15
CA VAL A 105 2.53 -13.06 -9.86
C VAL A 105 3.31 -13.76 -8.75
N GLN A 106 2.64 -14.13 -7.65
CA GLN A 106 3.26 -14.81 -6.52
C GLN A 106 3.87 -16.16 -6.93
N SER A 107 3.12 -16.94 -7.71
CA SER A 107 3.58 -18.22 -8.27
C SER A 107 4.82 -18.04 -9.15
N TRP A 108 4.82 -17.04 -10.04
CA TRP A 108 5.96 -16.78 -10.93
C TRP A 108 7.20 -16.31 -10.17
N LEU A 109 7.02 -15.50 -9.13
CA LEU A 109 8.11 -15.01 -8.28
C LEU A 109 8.54 -16.01 -7.20
N GLY A 110 7.81 -17.12 -7.02
CA GLY A 110 8.08 -18.09 -5.95
C GLY A 110 7.90 -17.49 -4.56
N THR A 111 6.96 -16.56 -4.42
CA THR A 111 6.67 -15.83 -3.18
C THR A 111 5.31 -16.22 -2.64
N SER A 112 5.12 -16.08 -1.32
CA SER A 112 3.80 -16.15 -0.67
C SER A 112 3.68 -14.99 0.32
N GLY A 113 2.51 -14.35 0.36
CA GLY A 113 2.16 -13.34 1.36
C GLY A 113 1.17 -13.91 2.36
N ASP A 114 1.31 -13.58 3.65
CA ASP A 114 0.30 -13.91 4.67
C ASP A 114 -1.01 -13.17 4.38
N PHE A 115 -0.88 -11.94 3.87
CA PHE A 115 -1.97 -11.13 3.34
C PHE A 115 -1.58 -10.60 1.97
N SER A 116 -2.56 -10.57 1.06
CA SER A 116 -2.35 -10.06 -0.29
C SER A 116 -3.52 -9.19 -0.72
N TYR A 117 -3.21 -8.07 -1.36
CA TYR A 117 -4.21 -7.10 -1.81
C TYR A 117 -4.06 -6.79 -3.29
N PHE A 118 -5.19 -6.58 -3.95
CA PHE A 118 -5.25 -6.09 -5.32
C PHE A 118 -5.99 -4.76 -5.35
N VAL A 119 -5.46 -3.80 -6.12
CA VAL A 119 -6.15 -2.52 -6.36
C VAL A 119 -5.95 -2.07 -7.80
N ASN A 120 -7.04 -1.63 -8.43
CA ASN A 120 -7.01 -0.90 -9.69
C ASN A 120 -6.70 0.58 -9.43
N PHE A 121 -5.51 1.04 -9.83
CA PHE A 121 -5.13 2.45 -9.78
C PHE A 121 -5.55 3.17 -11.05
N THR A 122 -6.55 4.03 -10.94
CA THR A 122 -6.87 5.05 -11.93
C THR A 122 -6.10 6.35 -11.64
N PRO A 123 -5.91 7.24 -12.62
CA PRO A 123 -5.35 8.57 -12.37
C PRO A 123 -6.09 9.32 -11.27
N ASP A 124 -7.43 9.30 -11.31
CA ASP A 124 -8.27 9.97 -10.31
C ASP A 124 -8.07 9.39 -8.90
N LEU A 125 -7.89 8.07 -8.76
CA LEU A 125 -7.59 7.45 -7.47
C LEU A 125 -6.22 7.90 -6.95
N ILE A 126 -5.21 7.98 -7.81
CA ILE A 126 -3.88 8.48 -7.42
C ILE A 126 -3.97 9.93 -6.95
N ASP A 127 -4.68 10.78 -7.68
CA ASP A 127 -4.87 12.18 -7.30
C ASP A 127 -5.59 12.29 -5.95
N ALA A 128 -6.66 11.50 -5.75
CA ALA A 128 -7.41 11.47 -4.49
C ALA A 128 -6.55 11.00 -3.31
N LEU A 129 -5.78 9.91 -3.48
CA LEU A 129 -4.87 9.41 -2.44
C LEU A 129 -3.74 10.41 -2.15
N SER A 130 -3.14 10.99 -3.19
CA SER A 130 -2.07 11.99 -3.07
C SER A 130 -2.53 13.22 -2.29
N SER A 131 -3.70 13.75 -2.64
CA SER A 131 -4.33 14.88 -1.95
C SER A 131 -4.60 14.55 -0.47
N LYS A 132 -5.16 13.37 -0.17
CA LYS A 132 -5.42 12.95 1.21
C LYS A 132 -4.15 12.74 2.04
N LEU A 133 -3.08 12.25 1.40
CA LEU A 133 -1.76 12.08 2.03
C LEU A 133 -1.00 13.41 2.20
N GLY A 134 -1.41 14.45 1.47
CA GLY A 134 -0.74 15.75 1.42
C GLY A 134 0.59 15.68 0.66
N VAL A 135 0.62 14.90 -0.43
CA VAL A 135 1.78 14.69 -1.30
C VAL A 135 1.40 14.93 -2.76
N ASN A 136 2.40 15.07 -3.62
CA ASN A 136 2.20 15.16 -5.06
C ASN A 136 2.67 13.85 -5.70
N ALA A 137 1.78 13.18 -6.41
CA ALA A 137 2.10 12.05 -7.27
C ALA A 137 1.12 11.98 -8.43
N SER A 138 1.63 11.63 -9.60
CA SER A 138 0.86 11.51 -10.85
C SER A 138 0.76 10.07 -11.35
N ASN A 139 1.51 9.16 -10.74
CA ASN A 139 1.58 7.75 -11.13
C ASN A 139 1.91 6.86 -9.91
N PRO A 140 1.77 5.52 -10.02
CA PRO A 140 1.93 4.62 -8.89
C PRO A 140 3.31 4.68 -8.25
N VAL A 141 4.36 4.84 -9.06
CA VAL A 141 5.75 4.91 -8.56
C VAL A 141 5.94 6.16 -7.71
N GLU A 142 5.52 7.31 -8.22
CA GLU A 142 5.57 8.58 -7.47
C GLU A 142 4.75 8.50 -6.18
N LEU A 143 3.58 7.85 -6.20
CA LEU A 143 2.76 7.69 -5.00
C LEU A 143 3.45 6.81 -3.96
N ILE A 144 4.02 5.68 -4.39
CA ILE A 144 4.80 4.78 -3.51
C ILE A 144 6.04 5.49 -2.95
N ASP A 145 6.74 6.27 -3.77
CA ASP A 145 7.88 7.11 -3.36
C ASP A 145 7.48 8.16 -2.34
N ALA A 146 6.39 8.88 -2.59
CA ALA A 146 5.87 9.88 -1.68
C ALA A 146 5.40 9.27 -0.35
N MET A 147 4.72 8.11 -0.38
CA MET A 147 4.33 7.36 0.81
C MET A 147 5.54 6.94 1.64
N ALA A 148 6.60 6.44 0.98
CA ALA A 148 7.83 6.03 1.66
C ALA A 148 8.57 7.21 2.29
N LEU A 149 8.70 8.33 1.58
CA LEU A 149 9.36 9.53 2.11
C LEU A 149 8.59 10.16 3.27
N ARG A 150 7.26 10.20 3.17
CA ARG A 150 6.38 10.80 4.19
C ARG A 150 6.27 9.91 5.43
N GLY A 151 6.28 8.59 5.23
CA GLY A 151 6.07 7.57 6.24
C GLY A 151 4.66 7.56 6.83
N PHE A 152 4.49 6.77 7.89
CA PHE A 152 3.25 6.65 8.65
C PHE A 152 3.28 7.56 9.88
N LYS A 153 2.36 8.52 9.92
CA LYS A 153 2.25 9.56 10.96
C LYS A 153 1.11 9.22 11.91
N LEU A 154 1.18 9.82 13.10
CA LEU A 154 0.15 9.66 14.13
C LEU A 154 -1.25 10.03 13.61
N PHE A 155 -1.35 11.08 12.76
CA PHE A 155 -2.65 11.52 12.25
C PHE A 155 -3.30 10.57 11.24
N ASP A 156 -2.53 9.66 10.65
CA ASP A 156 -3.07 8.73 9.66
C ASP A 156 -3.86 7.62 10.32
N TYR A 157 -3.58 7.28 11.58
CA TYR A 157 -4.35 6.29 12.34
C TYR A 157 -5.85 6.67 12.40
N TRP A 158 -6.18 7.96 12.46
CA TRP A 158 -7.58 8.41 12.44
C TRP A 158 -8.19 8.47 11.03
N LYS A 159 -7.36 8.64 10.01
CA LYS A 159 -7.80 8.78 8.60
C LYS A 159 -7.76 7.47 7.84
N ILE A 160 -7.35 6.37 8.48
CA ILE A 160 -7.00 5.17 7.76
C ILE A 160 -8.18 4.54 7.04
N ASN A 161 -9.34 4.57 7.69
CA ASN A 161 -10.60 4.13 7.11
C ASN A 161 -11.03 5.03 5.93
N ASP A 162 -10.69 6.32 5.97
CA ASP A 162 -10.99 7.24 4.85
C ASP A 162 -10.14 6.91 3.62
N PHE A 163 -8.92 6.38 3.78
CA PHE A 163 -8.12 5.88 2.65
C PHE A 163 -8.77 4.62 2.05
N VAL A 164 -9.23 3.69 2.88
CA VAL A 164 -9.94 2.49 2.42
C VAL A 164 -11.22 2.87 1.67
N GLN A 165 -12.00 3.80 2.21
CA GLN A 165 -13.22 4.28 1.56
C GLN A 165 -12.91 4.92 0.21
N THR A 166 -11.88 5.75 0.13
CA THR A 166 -11.44 6.31 -1.15
C THR A 166 -11.01 5.22 -2.12
N VAL A 167 -10.27 4.20 -1.72
CA VAL A 167 -9.97 3.08 -2.63
C VAL A 167 -11.25 2.41 -3.12
N LYS A 168 -12.21 2.14 -2.24
CA LYS A 168 -13.48 1.47 -2.59
C LYS A 168 -14.42 2.34 -3.44
N GLU A 169 -14.29 3.66 -3.40
CA GLU A 169 -15.04 4.57 -4.28
C GLU A 169 -14.63 4.40 -5.75
N TYR A 170 -13.35 4.11 -6.01
CA TYR A 170 -12.81 3.95 -7.37
C TYR A 170 -12.63 2.47 -7.78
N ASP A 171 -12.46 1.57 -6.81
CA ASP A 171 -12.30 0.13 -7.01
C ASP A 171 -13.18 -0.63 -6.00
N SER A 172 -14.47 -0.72 -6.30
CA SER A 172 -15.49 -1.25 -5.39
C SER A 172 -15.31 -2.72 -5.03
N ALA A 173 -14.58 -3.48 -5.85
CA ALA A 173 -14.24 -4.87 -5.58
C ALA A 173 -13.01 -5.04 -4.68
N SER A 174 -12.30 -3.96 -4.34
CA SER A 174 -11.09 -4.03 -3.54
C SER A 174 -11.37 -4.53 -2.12
N ILE A 175 -10.61 -5.55 -1.72
CA ILE A 175 -10.61 -6.11 -0.37
C ILE A 175 -9.61 -5.43 0.57
N LEU A 176 -9.00 -4.31 0.15
CA LEU A 176 -8.02 -3.59 0.95
C LEU A 176 -8.62 -3.15 2.30
N THR A 177 -7.92 -3.48 3.39
CA THR A 177 -8.33 -3.17 4.76
C THR A 177 -7.57 -1.97 5.32
N SER A 178 -8.06 -1.41 6.42
CA SER A 178 -7.41 -0.31 7.12
C SER A 178 -6.02 -0.73 7.62
N GLU A 179 -5.94 -1.95 8.14
CA GLU A 179 -4.74 -2.60 8.61
C GLU A 179 -3.77 -2.83 7.45
N GLY A 180 -4.25 -3.28 6.29
CA GLY A 180 -3.46 -3.41 5.06
C GLY A 180 -2.84 -2.08 4.62
N ILE A 181 -3.58 -0.97 4.68
CA ILE A 181 -3.03 0.37 4.39
C ILE A 181 -2.02 0.79 5.46
N ALA A 182 -2.28 0.50 6.73
CA ALA A 182 -1.37 0.83 7.83
C ALA A 182 -0.02 0.15 7.61
N VAL A 183 -0.07 -1.14 7.26
CA VAL A 183 1.12 -1.95 6.99
C VAL A 183 1.92 -1.33 5.86
N LEU A 184 1.26 -1.00 4.76
CA LEU A 184 1.89 -0.40 3.59
C LEU A 184 2.62 0.90 3.95
N LEU A 185 1.91 1.85 4.56
CA LEU A 185 2.48 3.15 4.95
C LEU A 185 3.62 3.00 5.96
N ARG A 186 3.45 2.13 6.95
CA ARG A 186 4.44 1.92 8.01
C ARG A 186 5.71 1.27 7.47
N ARG A 187 5.57 0.21 6.67
CA ARG A 187 6.71 -0.54 6.13
C ARG A 187 7.42 0.24 5.05
N LEU A 188 6.71 0.93 4.15
CA LEU A 188 7.33 1.82 3.18
C LEU A 188 8.13 2.94 3.85
N GLY A 189 7.62 3.51 4.94
CA GLY A 189 8.29 4.59 5.67
C GLY A 189 9.52 4.16 6.48
N ASN A 190 9.60 2.88 6.87
CA ASN A 190 10.63 2.39 7.80
C ASN A 190 11.64 1.43 7.15
N SER A 191 11.42 0.97 5.92
CA SER A 191 12.30 0.04 5.23
C SER A 191 13.03 0.70 4.07
N SER A 192 14.22 0.18 3.75
CA SER A 192 14.83 0.49 2.47
C SER A 192 14.04 -0.16 1.35
N ARG A 193 14.08 0.45 0.16
CA ARG A 193 13.31 -0.01 -0.99
C ARG A 193 14.21 -0.48 -2.11
N MET A 194 13.74 -1.45 -2.88
CA MET A 194 14.42 -1.88 -4.11
C MET A 194 13.38 -2.06 -5.20
N THR A 195 13.66 -1.51 -6.38
CA THR A 195 12.76 -1.57 -7.54
C THR A 195 13.37 -2.44 -8.60
N TYR A 196 12.57 -3.37 -9.12
CA TYR A 196 12.92 -4.26 -10.21
C TYR A 196 11.93 -4.07 -11.34
N LYS A 197 12.44 -3.94 -12.57
CA LYS A 197 11.62 -3.95 -13.77
C LYS A 197 11.91 -5.24 -14.52
N LEU A 198 10.88 -6.06 -14.74
CA LEU A 198 11.05 -7.30 -15.46
C LEU A 198 11.19 -7.03 -16.95
N GLU A 199 12.20 -7.65 -17.55
CA GLU A 199 12.42 -7.57 -18.98
C GLU A 199 11.59 -8.60 -19.75
N THR A 200 11.24 -8.26 -20.98
CA THR A 200 10.45 -9.10 -21.87
C THR A 200 11.22 -9.50 -23.11
N LEU A 201 10.85 -10.62 -23.72
CA LEU A 201 11.44 -11.10 -24.97
C LEU A 201 11.08 -10.21 -26.15
N THR A 202 9.94 -9.53 -26.09
CA THR A 202 9.45 -8.60 -27.12
C THR A 202 9.14 -7.24 -26.52
N GLU A 203 9.27 -6.18 -27.32
CA GLU A 203 8.93 -4.81 -26.90
C GLU A 203 7.40 -4.62 -26.79
N PHE A 204 6.63 -5.31 -27.65
CA PHE A 204 5.17 -5.23 -27.71
C PHE A 204 4.53 -6.61 -27.48
N PRO A 205 3.27 -6.67 -27.01
CA PRO A 205 2.56 -7.94 -26.84
C PRO A 205 2.37 -8.63 -28.19
N MET A 206 2.69 -9.91 -28.26
CA MET A 206 2.41 -10.74 -29.43
C MET A 206 0.95 -11.16 -29.41
N LYS A 207 0.24 -10.95 -30.52
CA LYS A 207 -1.10 -11.49 -30.72
C LYS A 207 -0.99 -12.89 -31.32
N ILE A 208 -1.48 -13.88 -30.60
CA ILE A 208 -1.44 -15.28 -31.00
C ILE A 208 -2.87 -15.72 -31.30
N SER A 209 -3.12 -16.20 -32.51
CA SER A 209 -4.38 -16.82 -32.86
C SER A 209 -4.41 -18.25 -32.33
N VAL A 210 -5.40 -18.57 -31.51
CA VAL A 210 -5.60 -19.89 -30.91
C VAL A 210 -6.85 -20.53 -31.50
N GLY A 211 -6.70 -21.80 -31.91
CA GLY A 211 -7.79 -22.58 -32.49
C GLY A 211 -8.15 -22.22 -33.93
N VAL A 212 -9.10 -22.98 -34.49
CA VAL A 212 -9.60 -22.82 -35.86
C VAL A 212 -10.63 -21.67 -35.96
N GLY A 213 -11.15 -21.22 -34.81
CA GLY A 213 -12.20 -20.17 -34.71
C GLY A 213 -11.70 -18.73 -34.67
N GLY A 214 -10.38 -18.50 -34.68
CA GLY A 214 -9.81 -17.14 -34.74
C GLY A 214 -9.79 -16.36 -33.42
N GLU A 215 -9.90 -17.04 -32.28
CA GLU A 215 -9.68 -16.41 -30.98
C GLU A 215 -8.23 -15.88 -30.92
N THR A 216 -8.03 -14.67 -30.38
CA THR A 216 -6.70 -14.07 -30.27
C THR A 216 -6.37 -13.79 -28.82
N VAL A 217 -5.17 -14.17 -28.40
CA VAL A 217 -4.64 -13.86 -27.08
C VAL A 217 -3.39 -13.00 -27.21
N SER A 218 -3.29 -11.98 -26.36
CA SER A 218 -2.10 -11.13 -26.26
C SER A 218 -1.15 -11.71 -25.22
N ARG A 219 0.12 -11.88 -25.57
CA ARG A 219 1.16 -12.39 -24.65
C ARG A 219 2.44 -11.60 -24.78
N MET A 220 3.04 -11.26 -23.65
CA MET A 220 4.35 -10.65 -23.55
C MET A 220 5.22 -11.53 -22.63
N TYR A 221 6.07 -12.36 -23.23
CA TYR A 221 6.85 -13.31 -22.46
C TYR A 221 7.98 -12.62 -21.70
N LEU A 222 8.06 -12.87 -20.39
CA LEU A 222 9.16 -12.42 -19.55
C LEU A 222 10.45 -13.14 -19.93
N LYS A 223 11.59 -12.43 -19.89
CA LYS A 223 12.90 -13.04 -20.04
C LYS A 223 13.19 -13.94 -18.83
N PRO A 224 13.55 -15.23 -19.03
CA PRO A 224 13.81 -16.15 -17.92
C PRO A 224 14.88 -15.62 -16.94
N ASP A 225 15.99 -15.08 -17.44
CA ASP A 225 17.09 -14.60 -16.60
C ASP A 225 16.71 -13.38 -15.75
N SER A 226 15.87 -12.49 -16.29
CA SER A 226 15.34 -11.33 -15.56
C SER A 226 14.44 -11.80 -14.42
N LEU A 227 13.53 -12.75 -14.70
CA LEU A 227 12.67 -13.33 -13.68
C LEU A 227 13.46 -14.05 -12.58
N GLU A 228 14.42 -14.91 -12.95
CA GLU A 228 15.28 -15.63 -12.01
C GLU A 228 16.11 -14.68 -11.13
N THR A 229 16.59 -13.56 -11.67
CA THR A 229 17.31 -12.55 -10.89
C THR A 229 16.40 -11.92 -9.83
N VAL A 230 15.17 -11.56 -10.20
CA VAL A 230 14.21 -10.99 -9.25
C VAL A 230 13.81 -12.03 -8.20
N LYS A 231 13.53 -13.28 -8.59
CA LYS A 231 13.20 -14.37 -7.65
C LYS A 231 14.26 -14.54 -6.58
N LYS A 232 15.54 -14.60 -6.96
CA LYS A 232 16.66 -14.70 -6.02
C LYS A 232 16.69 -13.51 -5.07
N ALA A 233 16.53 -12.30 -5.60
CA ALA A 233 16.57 -11.09 -4.80
C ALA A 233 15.35 -10.89 -3.87
N LEU A 234 14.27 -11.66 -4.06
CA LEU A 234 13.11 -11.69 -3.16
C LEU A 234 13.15 -12.83 -2.14
N ALA A 235 14.03 -13.82 -2.34
CA ALA A 235 14.23 -14.93 -1.42
C ALA A 235 15.22 -14.59 -0.28
N ASP A 236 16.04 -13.54 -0.48
CA ASP A 236 17.00 -12.99 0.48
C ASP A 236 16.36 -11.93 1.40
#